data_AF-A0AA86IPW4-F1
#
_entry.id   AF-A0AA86IPW4-F1
#
_cell.length_a   1.000
_cell.length_b   1.000
_cell.length_c   1.000
_cell.angle_alpha   90.00
_cell.angle_beta   90.00
_cell.angle_gamma   90.00
#
_symmetry.space_group_name_H-M   'P 1'
#
loop_
_entity.id
_entity.type
_entity.pdbx_description
1 polymer ?
#
loop_
_entity_poly.entity_id
_entity_poly.type
_entity_poly.pdbx_seq_one_letter_code
_entity_poly.pdbx_strand_id
1 'polypeptide(L)' 'MATLRDFKMGRWLAGRLMKELGLVSCQQPTHRYKRGGHEHIVIPNHLERQFAVTEPTKCGVAM' A
#
# COMPACT_ATOMS: atom_id res chain seq x y z
N MET A 1 -11.49 12.94 -4.18
CA MET A 1 -11.03 14.34 -4.05
C MET A 1 -12.11 15.10 -3.29
N ALA A 2 -11.74 16.03 -2.40
CA ALA A 2 -12.73 16.88 -1.74
C ALA A 2 -13.28 17.88 -2.77
N THR A 3 -14.60 17.92 -2.95
CA THR A 3 -15.28 18.88 -3.82
C THR A 3 -16.26 19.68 -2.97
N LEU A 4 -16.16 21.01 -3.01
CA LEU A 4 -17.16 21.90 -2.45
C LEU A 4 -17.79 22.63 -3.64
N ARG A 5 -19.07 22.37 -3.92
CA ARG A 5 -19.85 23.10 -4.94
C ARG A 5 -19.17 23.16 -6.31
N ASP A 6 -18.84 21.98 -6.84
CA ASP A 6 -18.26 21.79 -8.19
C ASP A 6 -16.88 22.40 -8.46
N PHE A 7 -16.24 23.00 -7.45
CA PHE A 7 -14.84 23.42 -7.54
C PHE A 7 -13.91 22.26 -7.19
N LYS A 8 -12.94 21.97 -8.07
CA LYS A 8 -11.86 21.01 -7.78
C LYS A 8 -10.94 21.60 -6.71
N MET A 9 -11.23 21.30 -5.44
CA MET A 9 -10.39 21.69 -4.32
C MET A 9 -9.17 20.78 -4.26
N GLY A 10 -8.00 21.35 -4.53
CA GLY A 10 -6.72 20.67 -4.32
C GLY A 10 -6.44 20.43 -2.84
N ARG A 11 -5.58 19.44 -2.54
CA ARG A 11 -5.17 19.10 -1.16
C ARG A 11 -4.60 20.31 -0.41
N TRP A 12 -3.83 21.16 -1.10
CA TRP A 12 -3.21 22.35 -0.49
C TRP A 12 -4.26 23.37 -0.03
N LEU A 13 -5.24 23.69 -0.90
CA LEU A 13 -6.27 24.70 -0.59
C LEU A 13 -7.21 24.22 0.53
N ALA A 14 -7.61 22.94 0.50
CA ALA A 14 -8.39 22.35 1.58
C ALA A 14 -7.64 22.41 2.93
N GLY A 15 -6.35 22.05 2.94
CA GLY A 15 -5.52 22.11 4.15
C GLY A 15 -5.33 23.53 4.68
N ARG A 16 -5.22 24.53 3.80
CA ARG A 16 -5.12 25.95 4.19
C ARG A 16 -6.40 26.43 4.87
N LEU A 17 -7.56 26.19 4.26
CA LEU A 17 -8.86 26.61 4.82
C LEU A 17 -9.16 25.92 6.15
N MET A 18 -8.84 24.64 6.29
CA MET A 18 -9.00 23.93 7.55
C MET A 18 -8.16 24.57 8.66
N LYS A 19 -6.92 24.99 8.38
CA LYS A 19 -6.08 25.71 9.34
C LYS A 19 -6.67 27.07 9.72
N GLU A 20 -7.15 27.84 8.74
CA GLU A 20 -7.80 29.14 8.98
C GLU A 20 -9.07 28.99 9.85
N LEU A 21 -9.80 27.89 9.70
CA LEU A 21 -11.01 27.58 10.48
C LEU A 21 -10.74 26.81 11.78
N GLY A 22 -9.48 26.51 12.12
CA GLY A 22 -9.13 25.71 13.31
C GLY A 22 -9.60 24.25 13.27
N LEU A 23 -9.88 23.71 12.09
CA LEU A 23 -10.37 22.34 11.88
C LEU A 23 -9.20 21.36 11.72
N VAL A 24 -9.36 20.17 12.31
CA VAL A 24 -8.41 19.06 12.20
C VAL A 24 -9.02 17.97 11.32
N SER A 25 -8.20 17.34 10.47
CA SER A 25 -8.66 16.22 9.66
C SER A 25 -8.80 14.95 10.50
N CYS A 26 -9.99 14.34 10.46
CA CYS A 26 -10.24 13.01 11.02
C CYS A 26 -9.93 11.89 10.02
N GLN A 27 -9.40 12.21 8.84
CA GLN A 27 -9.09 11.21 7.81
C GLN A 27 -8.02 10.25 8.34
N GLN A 28 -8.35 8.97 8.35
CA GLN A 28 -7.40 7.93 8.73
C GLN A 28 -6.27 7.87 7.68
N PRO A 29 -4.99 7.87 8.12
CA PRO A 29 -3.88 7.59 7.22
C PRO A 29 -4.10 6.28 6.49
N THR A 30 -3.79 6.23 5.19
CA THR A 30 -3.79 4.95 4.49
C THR A 30 -2.75 4.03 5.15
N HIS A 31 -3.14 2.77 5.37
CA HIS A 31 -2.24 1.78 5.96
C HIS A 31 -0.98 1.65 5.10
N ARG A 32 0.17 2.01 5.67
CA ARG A 32 1.47 1.84 5.02
C ARG A 32 2.01 0.48 5.41
N TYR A 33 1.83 -0.50 4.52
CA TYR A 33 2.59 -1.75 4.63
C TYR A 33 4.09 -1.41 4.65
N LYS A 34 4.82 -1.99 5.61
CA LYS A 34 6.28 -1.88 5.64
C LYS A 34 6.80 -2.40 4.31
N ARG A 35 7.57 -1.59 3.59
CA ARG A 35 8.32 -2.09 2.42
C ARG A 35 9.34 -3.10 2.97
N GLY A 36 9.11 -4.38 2.67
CA GLY A 36 10.07 -5.44 2.98
C GLY A 36 11.35 -5.25 2.15
N GLY A 37 12.47 -5.79 2.64
CA GLY A 37 13.75 -5.70 1.94
C GLY A 37 14.88 -6.46 2.61
N HIS A 38 14.84 -6.60 3.94
CA HIS A 38 15.77 -7.43 4.68
C HIS A 38 15.14 -8.78 5.00
N GLU A 39 15.96 -9.84 4.86
CA GLU A 39 15.59 -11.18 5.28
C GLU A 39 15.34 -11.23 6.79
N HIS A 40 14.47 -12.14 7.19
CA HIS A 40 14.19 -12.35 8.60
C HIS A 40 15.37 -13.11 9.23
N ILE A 41 15.98 -12.56 10.28
CA ILE A 41 17.18 -13.12 10.92
C ILE A 41 17.01 -14.60 11.32
N VAL A 42 15.80 -14.97 11.76
CA VAL A 42 15.49 -16.34 12.23
C VAL A 42 14.93 -17.23 11.12
N ILE A 43 14.50 -16.65 9.99
CA ILE A 43 13.89 -17.38 8.89
C ILE A 43 14.66 -17.02 7.62
N PRO A 44 15.80 -17.70 7.36
CA PRO A 44 16.59 -17.43 6.17
C PRO A 44 15.80 -17.78 4.91
N ASN A 45 15.97 -16.98 3.85
CA ASN A 45 15.35 -17.26 2.56
C ASN A 45 16.27 -18.15 1.73
N HIS A 46 16.14 -19.47 1.89
CA HIS A 46 16.97 -20.43 1.15
C HIS A 46 16.81 -20.38 -0.37
N LEU A 47 15.70 -19.84 -0.86
CA LEU A 47 15.38 -19.86 -2.29
C LEU A 47 15.82 -18.59 -3.00
N GLU A 48 16.09 -17.47 -2.31
CA GLU A 48 16.57 -16.20 -2.90
C GLU A 48 15.89 -15.79 -4.23
N ARG A 49 14.59 -16.07 -4.40
CA ARG A 49 13.84 -15.85 -5.66
C ARG A 49 14.32 -16.68 -6.87
N GLN A 50 15.14 -17.70 -6.65
CA GLN A 50 15.61 -18.68 -7.63
C GLN A 50 14.56 -19.76 -7.95
N PHE A 51 13.29 -19.54 -7.59
CA PHE A 51 12.22 -20.46 -7.91
C PHE A 51 11.92 -20.40 -9.41
N ALA A 52 12.58 -21.25 -10.19
CA ALA A 52 12.33 -21.46 -11.60
C ALA A 52 11.51 -22.74 -11.78
N VAL A 53 10.25 -22.60 -12.21
CA VAL A 53 9.43 -23.75 -12.59
C VAL A 53 9.86 -24.18 -13.99
N THR A 54 10.69 -25.22 -14.07
CA THR A 54 11.11 -25.78 -15.35
C THR A 54 10.03 -26.67 -15.97
N GLU A 55 9.24 -27.37 -15.15
CA GLU A 55 8.16 -28.25 -15.58
C GLU A 55 7.03 -28.28 -14.54
N PRO A 56 5.77 -28.49 -14.96
CA PRO A 56 4.66 -28.63 -14.04
C PRO A 56 4.82 -29.85 -13.13
N THR A 57 4.52 -29.68 -11.84
CA THR A 57 4.54 -30.77 -10.87
C THR A 57 3.54 -31.86 -11.30
N LYS A 58 4.00 -33.11 -11.43
CA LYS A 58 3.21 -34.25 -11.96
C LYS A 58 1.96 -34.61 -11.14
N CYS A 59 1.80 -34.04 -9.95
CA CYS A 59 0.65 -34.25 -9.06
C CYS A 59 -0.28 -33.02 -9.14
N GLY A 60 -1.06 -32.95 -10.21
CA GLY A 60 -2.02 -31.87 -10.43
C GLY A 60 -2.93 -32.12 -11.63
N VAL A 61 -3.25 -33.39 -11.93
CA VAL A 61 -4.34 -33.73 -12.84
C VAL A 61 -5.30 -34.59 -12.03
N ALA A 62 -6.27 -33.94 -11.39
CA ALA A 62 -7.47 -34.62 -10.96
C ALA A 62 -8.28 -34.91 -12.23
N MET A 63 -8.52 -36.20 -12.51
CA MET A 63 -9.60 -36.65 -13.38
C MET A 63 -10.95 -36.21 -12.81
#